data_AF-A0A920EUI4-F1
#
_entry.id   AF-A0A920EUI4-F1
#
_cell.length_a   1.000
_cell.length_b   1.000
_cell.length_c   1.000
_cell.angle_alpha   90.00
_cell.angle_beta   90.00
_cell.angle_gamma   90.00
#
_symmetry.space_group_name_H-M   'P 1'
#
loop_
_entity.id
_entity.type
_entity.pdbx_description
1 polymer ?
#
loop_
_entity_poly.entity_id
_entity_poly.type
_entity_poly.pdbx_seq_one_letter_code
_entity_poly.pdbx_strand_id
1 'polypeptide(L)'
;MARTPSHGASENPLELSGHFDGANAHYLEQQYTRYKNNDPALGESWRDYFARLENGADGGAPDVMPQAPSWQRADWPPVVNGEMTAVLDGNWPADTPNQAELGDKIAARMTGADEQAVRAATLDSVRAIMMIRAYRFRGHLAADLDPLGLEPPASHPELDPTSYGFAEEDFDRPIFIDNVLGLETATIREMIEILRRTYCGTLAIEFMHISDPEEKAWLQERVEGPDKEIVFTHEGKRAIFQKLAETEGLEKFLDVKYTGTKRFGLDGGEAVVPALEQIIKRGGNLGVREIVLGMPHRGASMC
;
A
#
# COMPACT_ATOMS: atom_id res chain seq x y z
N MET A 1 -46.90 2.94 -20.13
CA MET A 1 -48.18 2.62 -20.80
C MET A 1 -48.17 3.28 -22.16
N ALA A 2 -48.42 2.46 -23.18
CA ALA A 2 -48.22 2.72 -24.59
C ALA A 2 -49.15 3.77 -25.20
N ARG A 3 -48.66 4.46 -26.24
CA ARG A 3 -49.44 4.78 -27.45
C ARG A 3 -48.52 4.64 -28.66
N THR A 4 -48.73 3.56 -29.40
CA THR A 4 -48.24 3.34 -30.76
C THR A 4 -48.96 4.27 -31.73
N PRO A 5 -48.28 4.88 -32.72
CA PRO A 5 -48.92 5.31 -33.94
C PRO A 5 -48.78 4.22 -35.00
N SER A 6 -49.92 3.67 -35.42
CA SER A 6 -50.07 2.86 -36.62
C SER A 6 -49.68 3.68 -37.84
N HIS A 7 -48.70 3.22 -38.62
CA HIS A 7 -48.55 3.58 -40.03
C HIS A 7 -48.62 2.29 -40.84
N GLY A 8 -49.84 1.82 -41.07
CA GLY A 8 -50.14 1.00 -42.23
C GLY A 8 -50.38 1.94 -43.40
N ALA A 9 -49.32 2.33 -44.09
CA ALA A 9 -49.43 2.95 -45.40
C ALA A 9 -49.32 1.82 -46.43
N SER A 10 -50.45 1.45 -47.02
CA SER A 10 -50.44 0.69 -48.26
C SER A 10 -49.91 1.63 -49.33
N GLU A 11 -48.63 1.50 -49.66
CA GLU A 11 -48.01 2.24 -50.75
C GLU A 11 -48.67 1.82 -52.07
N ASN A 12 -49.28 2.79 -52.76
CA ASN A 12 -49.99 2.58 -54.01
C ASN A 12 -49.01 2.11 -55.10
N PRO A 13 -49.37 1.13 -55.96
CA PRO A 13 -48.50 0.61 -57.03
C PRO A 13 -48.04 1.67 -58.06
N LEU A 14 -48.62 2.86 -58.04
CA LEU A 14 -48.30 3.98 -58.93
C LEU A 14 -47.10 4.81 -58.47
N GLU A 15 -46.64 4.71 -57.22
CA GLU A 15 -45.46 5.46 -56.73
C GLU A 15 -44.13 4.86 -57.18
N LEU A 16 -44.11 3.56 -57.54
CA LEU A 16 -42.92 2.89 -58.06
C LEU A 16 -42.42 3.51 -59.38
N SER A 17 -43.29 4.15 -60.15
CA SER A 17 -42.94 4.74 -61.45
C SER A 17 -41.89 5.87 -61.36
N GLY A 18 -41.80 6.57 -60.22
CA GLY A 18 -40.81 7.62 -59.99
C GLY A 18 -39.41 7.11 -59.63
N HIS A 19 -39.28 5.83 -59.26
CA HIS A 19 -38.00 5.23 -58.87
C HIS A 19 -37.16 4.73 -60.04
N PHE A 20 -37.71 4.68 -61.25
CA PHE A 20 -37.05 4.14 -62.45
C PHE A 20 -36.35 5.20 -63.31
N ASP A 21 -35.91 6.32 -62.70
CA ASP A 21 -34.99 7.26 -63.33
C ASP A 21 -33.54 6.77 -63.19
N GLY A 22 -32.68 7.05 -64.17
CA GLY A 22 -31.29 6.57 -64.21
C GLY A 22 -30.46 6.98 -62.99
N ALA A 23 -30.85 8.07 -62.31
CA ALA A 23 -30.25 8.51 -61.05
C ALA A 23 -30.47 7.54 -59.87
N ASN A 24 -31.49 6.68 -59.94
CA ASN A 24 -31.87 5.74 -58.88
C ASN A 24 -31.43 4.29 -59.16
N ALA A 25 -30.67 4.05 -60.24
CA ALA A 25 -30.25 2.71 -60.65
C ALA A 25 -29.54 1.93 -59.53
N HIS A 26 -28.65 2.59 -58.78
CA HIS A 26 -27.93 1.97 -57.66
C HIS A 26 -28.86 1.60 -56.49
N TYR A 27 -29.91 2.39 -56.25
CA TYR A 27 -30.91 2.08 -55.23
C TYR A 27 -31.73 0.85 -55.62
N LEU A 28 -32.13 0.73 -56.89
CA LEU A 28 -32.83 -0.44 -57.43
C LEU A 28 -31.97 -1.72 -57.32
N GLU A 29 -30.68 -1.66 -57.65
CA GLU A 29 -29.75 -2.78 -57.49
C GLU A 29 -29.62 -3.24 -56.03
N GLN A 30 -29.57 -2.29 -55.09
CA GLN A 30 -29.53 -2.62 -53.66
C GLN A 30 -30.82 -3.32 -53.19
N GLN A 31 -32.00 -2.85 -53.62
CA GLN A 31 -33.25 -3.51 -53.27
C GLN A 31 -33.37 -4.90 -53.91
N TYR A 32 -32.89 -5.07 -55.15
CA TYR A 32 -32.86 -6.37 -55.81
C TYR A 32 -31.88 -7.35 -55.14
N THR A 33 -30.71 -6.87 -54.70
CA THR A 33 -29.76 -7.70 -53.95
C THR A 33 -30.34 -8.17 -52.61
N ARG A 34 -31.06 -7.29 -51.91
CA ARG A 34 -31.81 -7.65 -50.69
C ARG A 34 -32.91 -8.67 -50.95
N TYR A 35 -33.59 -8.57 -52.10
CA TYR A 35 -34.56 -9.57 -52.54
C TYR A 35 -33.92 -10.95 -52.76
N LYS A 36 -32.80 -11.04 -53.49
CA LYS A 36 -32.06 -12.30 -53.69
C LYS A 36 -31.53 -12.91 -52.39
N ASN A 37 -31.09 -12.07 -51.45
CA ASN A 37 -30.57 -12.51 -50.15
C ASN A 37 -31.67 -12.80 -49.10
N ASN A 38 -32.95 -12.69 -49.49
CA ASN A 38 -34.10 -12.99 -48.63
C ASN A 38 -34.17 -12.16 -47.34
N ASP A 39 -33.81 -10.87 -47.43
CA ASP A 39 -33.75 -9.96 -46.29
C ASP A 39 -35.17 -9.72 -45.68
N PRO A 40 -35.37 -9.96 -44.37
CA PRO A 40 -36.65 -9.76 -43.71
C PRO A 40 -37.11 -8.29 -43.68
N ALA A 41 -36.19 -7.33 -43.80
CA ALA A 41 -36.48 -5.89 -43.79
C ALA A 41 -36.95 -5.32 -45.14
N LEU A 42 -36.96 -6.12 -46.22
CA LEU A 42 -37.47 -5.69 -47.52
C LEU A 42 -39.01 -5.57 -47.49
N GLY A 43 -39.52 -4.41 -47.93
CA GLY A 43 -40.95 -4.14 -48.01
C GLY A 43 -41.70 -5.11 -48.95
N GLU A 44 -42.96 -5.37 -48.63
CA GLU A 44 -43.81 -6.34 -49.34
C GLU A 44 -44.07 -5.95 -50.80
N SER A 45 -44.20 -4.65 -51.09
CA SER A 45 -44.35 -4.09 -52.45
C SER A 45 -43.17 -4.40 -53.37
N TRP A 46 -41.94 -4.37 -52.84
CA TRP A 46 -40.72 -4.72 -53.58
C TRP A 46 -40.60 -6.22 -53.84
N ARG A 47 -41.00 -7.05 -52.86
CA ARG A 47 -41.02 -8.50 -53.03
C ARG A 47 -41.99 -8.92 -54.14
N ASP A 48 -43.19 -8.33 -54.15
CA ASP A 48 -44.19 -8.58 -55.19
C ASP A 48 -43.73 -8.07 -56.56
N TYR A 49 -43.11 -6.89 -56.62
CA TYR A 49 -42.58 -6.34 -57.86
C TYR A 49 -41.50 -7.24 -58.48
N PHE A 50 -40.49 -7.65 -57.71
CA PHE A 50 -39.42 -8.53 -58.22
C PHE A 50 -39.89 -9.95 -58.48
N ALA A 51 -40.83 -10.48 -57.68
CA ALA A 51 -41.46 -11.77 -57.97
C ALA A 51 -42.25 -11.75 -59.29
N ARG A 52 -42.93 -10.64 -59.63
CA ARG A 52 -43.60 -10.47 -60.93
C ARG A 52 -42.61 -10.28 -62.08
N LEU A 53 -41.48 -9.63 -61.82
CA LEU A 53 -40.40 -9.47 -62.81
C LEU A 53 -39.74 -10.82 -63.15
N GLU A 54 -39.53 -11.70 -62.17
CA GLU A 54 -38.93 -13.03 -62.40
C GLU A 54 -39.93 -14.05 -62.98
N ASN A 55 -41.24 -13.89 -62.73
CA ASN A 55 -42.26 -14.85 -63.15
C ASN A 55 -43.19 -14.37 -64.30
N GLY A 56 -42.93 -13.19 -64.88
CA GLY A 56 -43.79 -12.53 -65.88
C GLY A 56 -43.48 -12.83 -67.36
N ALA A 57 -44.51 -12.82 -68.19
CA ALA A 57 -44.61 -13.41 -69.53
C ALA A 57 -44.01 -12.62 -70.73
N ASP A 58 -42.97 -11.81 -70.53
CA ASP A 58 -42.16 -11.28 -71.64
C ASP A 58 -40.75 -11.87 -71.53
N GLY A 59 -40.34 -12.59 -72.58
CA GLY A 59 -39.17 -13.47 -72.63
C GLY A 59 -37.95 -12.96 -71.87
N GLY A 60 -37.41 -13.85 -71.04
CA GLY A 60 -36.34 -13.59 -70.09
C GLY A 60 -35.28 -12.63 -70.61
N ALA A 61 -35.18 -11.49 -69.94
CA ALA A 61 -33.91 -10.81 -69.85
C ALA A 61 -32.94 -11.78 -69.14
N PRO A 62 -31.77 -12.09 -69.73
CA PRO A 62 -30.77 -12.88 -69.02
C PRO A 62 -30.48 -12.20 -67.68
N ASP A 63 -30.11 -12.99 -66.68
CA ASP A 63 -29.68 -12.56 -65.35
C ASP A 63 -28.49 -11.59 -65.49
N VAL A 64 -28.78 -10.33 -65.79
CA VAL A 64 -27.80 -9.23 -65.77
C VAL A 64 -27.74 -8.80 -64.32
N MET A 65 -27.18 -9.68 -63.47
CA MET A 65 -26.30 -9.15 -62.45
C MET A 65 -25.28 -8.26 -63.19
N PRO A 66 -25.01 -7.03 -62.73
CA PRO A 66 -23.87 -6.30 -63.21
C PRO A 66 -22.66 -7.19 -62.94
N GLN A 67 -22.20 -7.91 -63.97
CA GLN A 67 -20.92 -8.57 -63.86
C GLN A 67 -19.93 -7.44 -63.65
N ALA A 68 -19.29 -7.47 -62.48
CA ALA A 68 -18.18 -6.61 -62.15
C ALA A 68 -17.31 -6.48 -63.40
N PRO A 69 -17.08 -5.26 -63.93
CA PRO A 69 -16.26 -5.08 -65.11
C PRO A 69 -14.96 -5.88 -64.95
N SER A 70 -14.46 -6.52 -66.02
CA SER A 70 -13.25 -7.36 -65.94
C SER A 70 -11.99 -6.62 -65.48
N TRP A 71 -12.04 -5.29 -65.41
CA TRP A 71 -11.03 -4.39 -64.89
C TRP A 71 -11.29 -3.93 -63.45
N GLN A 72 -12.38 -4.38 -62.82
CA GLN A 72 -12.66 -4.14 -61.42
C GLN A 72 -11.63 -4.90 -60.59
N ARG A 73 -10.81 -4.13 -59.91
CA ARG A 73 -9.77 -4.60 -59.03
C ARG A 73 -10.40 -5.30 -57.83
N ALA A 74 -10.05 -6.57 -57.62
CA ALA A 74 -10.50 -7.34 -56.45
C ALA A 74 -10.03 -6.70 -55.12
N ASP A 75 -9.00 -5.85 -55.19
CA ASP A 75 -8.40 -5.11 -54.08
C ASP A 75 -8.97 -3.70 -53.87
N TRP A 76 -10.08 -3.33 -54.55
CA TRP A 76 -10.68 -2.00 -54.48
C TRP A 76 -12.18 -2.02 -54.12
N PRO A 77 -12.65 -1.18 -53.18
CA PRO A 77 -11.89 -0.19 -52.41
C PRO A 77 -10.98 -0.86 -51.35
N PRO A 78 -9.77 -0.34 -51.12
CA PRO A 78 -8.86 -0.87 -50.12
C PRO A 78 -9.54 -0.78 -48.75
N VAL A 79 -9.67 -1.91 -48.08
CA VAL A 79 -10.22 -1.97 -46.73
C VAL A 79 -9.16 -1.36 -45.79
N VAL A 80 -9.35 -0.09 -45.43
CA VAL A 80 -8.46 0.61 -44.50
C VAL A 80 -8.80 0.14 -43.09
N ASN A 81 -8.27 -1.00 -42.68
CA ASN A 81 -8.44 -1.56 -41.34
C ASN A 81 -7.34 -1.04 -40.39
N GLY A 82 -7.26 0.28 -40.23
CA GLY A 82 -6.47 0.90 -39.16
C GLY A 82 -7.23 0.88 -37.83
N GLU A 83 -6.52 0.93 -36.71
CA GLU A 83 -7.10 0.99 -35.35
C GLU A 83 -8.12 2.13 -35.21
N MET A 84 -7.79 3.32 -35.74
CA MET A 84 -8.67 4.49 -35.69
C MET A 84 -9.97 4.33 -36.51
N THR A 85 -9.92 3.58 -37.61
CA THR A 85 -11.09 3.25 -38.44
C THR A 85 -11.96 2.20 -37.77
N ALA A 86 -11.36 1.16 -37.20
CA ALA A 86 -12.06 0.10 -36.46
C ALA A 86 -12.77 0.63 -35.20
N VAL A 87 -12.22 1.67 -34.56
CA VAL A 87 -12.87 2.39 -33.45
C VAL A 87 -14.17 3.07 -33.88
N LEU A 88 -14.30 3.48 -35.14
CA LEU A 88 -15.45 4.25 -35.63
C LEU A 88 -16.53 3.37 -36.28
N ASP A 89 -16.17 2.27 -36.95
CA ASP A 89 -17.11 1.38 -37.64
C ASP A 89 -17.39 0.05 -36.89
N GLY A 90 -16.63 -0.25 -35.84
CA GLY A 90 -16.75 -1.47 -35.03
C GLY A 90 -16.23 -2.74 -35.69
N ASN A 91 -15.62 -2.64 -36.87
CA ASN A 91 -15.14 -3.77 -37.65
C ASN A 91 -13.66 -4.07 -37.35
N TRP A 92 -13.43 -4.73 -36.21
CA TRP A 92 -12.09 -5.09 -35.76
C TRP A 92 -11.48 -6.25 -36.58
N PRO A 93 -10.16 -6.21 -36.91
CA PRO A 93 -9.47 -7.34 -37.52
C PRO A 93 -9.58 -8.61 -36.66
N ALA A 94 -9.69 -9.78 -37.27
CA ALA A 94 -9.78 -11.06 -36.55
C ALA A 94 -8.59 -11.34 -35.59
N ASP A 95 -7.45 -10.68 -35.80
CA ASP A 95 -6.26 -10.73 -34.94
C ASP A 95 -6.31 -9.78 -33.73
N THR A 96 -7.40 -9.03 -33.50
CA THR A 96 -7.53 -8.30 -32.24
C THR A 96 -7.55 -9.26 -31.05
N PRO A 97 -6.74 -9.03 -30.00
CA PRO A 97 -6.81 -9.84 -28.80
C PRO A 97 -8.24 -9.85 -28.27
N ASN A 98 -8.86 -11.02 -28.27
CA ASN A 98 -10.21 -11.21 -27.76
C ASN A 98 -10.24 -10.68 -26.31
N GLN A 99 -10.94 -9.58 -26.07
CA GLN A 99 -10.99 -8.92 -24.76
C GLN A 99 -11.55 -9.86 -23.69
N ALA A 100 -12.38 -10.83 -24.06
CA ALA A 100 -12.86 -11.86 -23.14
C ALA A 100 -11.72 -12.81 -22.75
N GLU A 101 -10.92 -13.29 -23.70
CA GLU A 101 -9.76 -14.14 -23.39
C GLU A 101 -8.65 -13.38 -22.64
N LEU A 102 -8.49 -12.08 -22.91
CA LEU A 102 -7.57 -11.23 -22.15
C LEU A 102 -8.10 -11.01 -20.73
N GLY A 103 -9.40 -10.78 -20.57
CA GLY A 103 -10.07 -10.71 -19.28
C GLY A 103 -9.94 -12.01 -18.49
N ASP A 104 -10.12 -13.16 -19.13
CA ASP A 104 -9.95 -14.49 -18.53
C ASP A 104 -8.48 -14.76 -18.18
N LYS A 105 -7.51 -14.32 -19.00
CA LYS A 105 -6.06 -14.41 -18.70
C LYS A 105 -5.64 -13.47 -17.57
N ILE A 106 -6.26 -12.29 -17.45
CA ILE A 106 -6.05 -11.36 -16.34
C ILE A 106 -6.68 -11.92 -15.06
N ALA A 107 -7.90 -12.44 -15.13
CA ALA A 107 -8.58 -13.09 -14.01
C ALA A 107 -7.83 -14.35 -13.56
N ALA A 108 -7.33 -15.16 -14.49
CA ALA A 108 -6.48 -16.33 -14.22
C ALA A 108 -5.09 -15.95 -13.69
N ARG A 109 -4.59 -14.73 -13.96
CA ARG A 109 -3.39 -14.18 -13.29
C ARG A 109 -3.71 -13.57 -11.93
N MET A 110 -4.95 -13.12 -11.71
CA MET A 110 -5.46 -12.62 -10.43
C MET A 110 -6.07 -13.73 -9.56
N THR A 111 -5.85 -15.00 -9.88
CA THR A 111 -6.16 -16.08 -8.94
C THR A 111 -5.09 -16.14 -7.86
N GLY A 112 -5.45 -15.75 -6.64
CA GLY A 112 -5.05 -16.57 -5.50
C GLY A 112 -4.50 -15.90 -4.26
N ALA A 113 -4.98 -14.72 -3.87
CA ALA A 113 -5.04 -14.43 -2.45
C ALA A 113 -6.49 -14.60 -2.01
N ASP A 114 -6.76 -15.63 -1.20
CA ASP A 114 -8.07 -15.79 -0.56
C ASP A 114 -8.40 -14.48 0.18
N GLU A 115 -9.53 -13.87 -0.14
CA GLU A 115 -9.92 -12.57 0.43
C GLU A 115 -9.93 -12.64 1.96
N GLN A 116 -10.26 -13.81 2.53
CA GLN A 116 -10.21 -14.05 3.96
C GLN A 116 -8.77 -14.08 4.50
N ALA A 117 -7.83 -14.70 3.78
CA ALA A 117 -6.43 -14.73 4.16
C ALA A 117 -5.78 -13.33 4.10
N VAL A 118 -6.10 -12.52 3.08
CA VAL A 118 -5.62 -11.13 2.98
C VAL A 118 -6.14 -10.30 4.15
N ARG A 119 -7.44 -10.43 4.47
CA ARG A 119 -8.04 -9.74 5.61
C ARG A 119 -7.41 -10.16 6.94
N ALA A 120 -7.17 -11.46 7.15
CA ALA A 120 -6.50 -11.96 8.35
C ALA A 120 -5.08 -11.40 8.49
N ALA A 121 -4.27 -11.46 7.42
CA ALA A 121 -2.91 -10.90 7.43
C ALA A 121 -2.90 -9.38 7.68
N THR A 122 -3.88 -8.65 7.15
CA THR A 122 -4.03 -7.21 7.38
C THR A 122 -4.38 -6.92 8.84
N LEU A 123 -5.30 -7.69 9.44
CA LEU A 123 -5.67 -7.55 10.85
C LEU A 123 -4.49 -7.85 11.77
N ASP A 124 -3.72 -8.89 11.47
CA ASP A 124 -2.51 -9.26 12.22
C ASP A 124 -1.48 -8.12 12.18
N SER A 125 -1.28 -7.51 11.01
CA SER A 125 -0.38 -6.35 10.84
C SER A 125 -0.84 -5.14 11.64
N VAL A 126 -2.14 -4.81 11.61
CA VAL A 126 -2.71 -3.70 12.39
C VAL A 126 -2.56 -3.94 13.89
N ARG A 127 -2.83 -5.15 14.36
CA ARG A 127 -2.68 -5.54 15.77
C ARG A 127 -1.22 -5.45 16.23
N ALA A 128 -0.28 -5.91 15.41
CA ALA A 128 1.15 -5.80 15.67
C ALA A 128 1.59 -4.33 15.78
N ILE A 129 1.16 -3.46 14.86
CA ILE A 129 1.46 -2.02 14.90
C ILE A 129 0.84 -1.36 16.15
N MET A 130 -0.38 -1.75 16.54
CA MET A 130 -1.01 -1.26 17.77
C MET A 130 -0.23 -1.67 19.03
N MET A 131 0.26 -2.90 19.08
CA MET A 131 1.13 -3.39 20.16
C MET A 131 2.44 -2.59 20.22
N ILE A 132 3.14 -2.43 19.09
CA ILE A 132 4.37 -1.62 19.00
C ILE A 132 4.12 -0.19 19.52
N ARG A 133 3.00 0.41 19.11
CA ARG A 133 2.61 1.74 19.58
C ARG A 133 2.37 1.79 21.09
N ALA A 134 1.79 0.75 21.69
CA ALA A 134 1.58 0.69 23.14
C ALA A 134 2.91 0.65 23.90
N TYR A 135 3.89 -0.13 23.42
CA TYR A 135 5.24 -0.13 23.98
C TYR A 135 5.91 1.25 23.90
N ARG A 136 5.79 1.96 22.77
CA ARG A 136 6.31 3.34 22.65
C ARG A 136 5.67 4.31 23.64
N PHE A 137 4.39 4.12 23.94
CA PHE A 137 3.64 5.00 24.83
C PHE A 137 3.81 4.68 26.31
N ARG A 138 3.87 3.39 26.69
CA ARG A 138 3.76 2.93 28.08
C ARG A 138 4.82 1.90 28.48
N GLY A 139 5.73 1.54 27.58
CA GLY A 139 6.81 0.59 27.89
C GLY A 139 7.69 1.05 29.05
N HIS A 140 7.83 2.37 29.24
CA HIS A 140 8.53 2.98 30.38
C HIS A 140 7.95 2.58 31.74
N LEU A 141 6.66 2.24 31.83
CA LEU A 141 6.02 1.80 33.07
C LEU A 141 6.46 0.39 33.47
N ALA A 142 6.84 -0.44 32.49
CA ALA A 142 7.32 -1.80 32.70
C ALA A 142 8.85 -1.89 32.68
N ALA A 143 9.56 -0.76 32.73
CA ALA A 143 11.02 -0.71 32.71
C ALA A 143 11.62 -0.99 34.10
N ASP A 144 12.80 -1.60 34.11
CA ASP A 144 13.55 -1.92 35.33
C ASP A 144 14.39 -0.71 35.78
N LEU A 145 13.73 0.24 36.45
CA LEU A 145 14.34 1.52 36.85
C LEU A 145 14.73 1.58 38.33
N ASP A 146 14.17 0.70 39.17
CA ASP A 146 14.41 0.72 40.60
C ASP A 146 15.60 -0.20 40.96
N PRO A 147 16.79 0.35 41.26
CA PRO A 147 17.95 -0.47 41.60
C PRO A 147 17.80 -1.22 42.93
N LEU A 148 16.83 -0.84 43.77
CA LEU A 148 16.56 -1.48 45.06
C LEU A 148 15.46 -2.54 44.97
N GLY A 149 14.68 -2.56 43.88
CA GLY A 149 13.56 -3.48 43.68
C GLY A 149 12.50 -3.40 44.80
N LEU A 150 12.25 -2.21 45.33
CA LEU A 150 11.25 -1.95 46.36
C LEU A 150 9.84 -2.07 45.82
N GLU A 151 9.64 -1.62 44.57
CA GLU A 151 8.35 -1.72 43.91
C GLU A 151 8.22 -3.06 43.18
N PRO A 152 7.16 -3.85 43.44
CA PRO A 152 6.93 -5.09 42.71
C PRO A 152 6.57 -4.78 41.25
N PRO A 153 6.98 -5.64 40.29
CA PRO A 153 6.62 -5.46 38.88
C PRO A 153 5.10 -5.33 38.72
N ALA A 154 4.66 -4.20 38.15
CA ALA A 154 3.26 -3.97 37.86
C ALA A 154 2.83 -4.81 36.64
N SER A 155 1.61 -5.33 36.68
CA SER A 155 1.02 -5.98 35.51
C SER A 155 0.51 -4.91 34.54
N HIS A 156 0.94 -4.99 33.28
CA HIS A 156 0.54 -4.09 32.21
C HIS A 156 -0.17 -4.88 31.10
N PRO A 157 -1.51 -5.06 31.18
CA PRO A 157 -2.26 -5.81 30.18
C PRO A 157 -2.10 -5.26 28.76
N GLU A 158 -1.88 -3.95 28.64
CA GLU A 158 -1.65 -3.24 27.38
C GLU A 158 -0.30 -3.54 26.70
N LEU A 159 0.64 -4.17 27.41
CA LEU A 159 1.89 -4.64 26.83
C LEU A 159 1.85 -6.14 26.52
N ASP A 160 0.78 -6.83 26.94
CA ASP A 160 0.61 -8.25 26.69
C ASP A 160 0.10 -8.49 25.26
N PRO A 161 0.80 -9.31 24.44
CA PRO A 161 0.34 -9.69 23.10
C PRO A 161 -1.06 -10.30 23.08
N THR A 162 -1.45 -11.00 24.15
CA THR A 162 -2.77 -11.64 24.24
C THR A 162 -3.91 -10.61 24.20
N SER A 163 -3.70 -9.40 24.72
CA SER A 163 -4.66 -8.29 24.64
C SER A 163 -4.94 -7.82 23.21
N TYR A 164 -4.04 -8.11 22.27
CA TYR A 164 -4.17 -7.78 20.85
C TYR A 164 -4.73 -8.94 20.03
N GLY A 165 -5.05 -10.08 20.67
CA GLY A 165 -5.64 -11.24 20.02
C GLY A 165 -4.62 -12.21 19.41
N PHE A 166 -3.38 -12.18 19.88
CA PHE A 166 -2.35 -13.17 19.52
C PHE A 166 -2.30 -14.28 20.56
N ALA A 167 -2.44 -15.53 20.12
CA ALA A 167 -2.21 -16.71 20.96
C ALA A 167 -0.72 -17.10 20.93
N GLU A 168 -0.27 -17.93 21.86
CA GLU A 168 1.12 -18.43 21.87
C GLU A 168 1.49 -19.16 20.57
N GLU A 169 0.51 -19.81 19.93
CA GLU A 169 0.65 -20.48 18.64
C GLU A 169 1.01 -19.52 17.49
N ASP A 170 0.66 -18.24 17.63
CA ASP A 170 0.93 -17.21 16.62
C ASP A 170 2.32 -16.59 16.76
N PHE A 171 3.07 -16.89 17.82
CA PHE A 171 4.27 -16.11 18.17
C PHE A 171 5.41 -16.25 17.17
N ASP A 172 5.47 -17.40 16.49
CA ASP A 172 6.52 -17.71 15.51
C ASP A 172 6.04 -17.45 14.06
N ARG A 173 4.81 -16.93 13.87
CA ARG A 173 4.30 -16.56 12.54
C ARG A 173 4.93 -15.24 12.08
N PRO A 174 5.40 -15.14 10.82
CA PRO A 174 5.90 -13.88 10.28
C PRO A 174 4.73 -12.92 9.98
N ILE A 175 4.79 -11.72 10.54
CA ILE A 175 3.81 -10.65 10.33
C ILE A 175 4.49 -9.51 9.57
N PHE A 176 3.83 -8.97 8.57
CA PHE A 176 4.29 -7.78 7.84
C PHE A 176 4.07 -6.52 8.68
N ILE A 177 5.12 -5.72 8.86
CA ILE A 177 5.08 -4.50 9.69
C ILE A 177 5.63 -3.27 8.98
N ASP A 178 5.81 -3.32 7.65
CA ASP A 178 6.17 -2.16 6.82
C ASP A 178 7.41 -1.40 7.31
N ASN A 179 8.51 -2.11 7.58
CA ASN A 179 9.78 -1.55 8.07
C ASN A 179 9.70 -0.85 9.44
N VAL A 180 8.60 -1.01 10.17
CA VAL A 180 8.53 -0.61 11.57
C VAL A 180 9.56 -1.43 12.36
N LEU A 181 10.31 -0.78 13.27
CA LEU A 181 11.50 -1.36 13.94
C LEU A 181 12.69 -1.68 13.01
N GLY A 182 12.64 -1.27 11.74
CA GLY A 182 13.68 -1.56 10.73
C GLY A 182 13.58 -2.96 10.11
N LEU A 183 12.43 -3.63 10.26
CA LEU A 183 12.17 -4.97 9.72
C LEU A 183 10.93 -4.95 8.83
N GLU A 184 11.00 -5.52 7.63
CA GLU A 184 9.83 -5.61 6.73
C GLU A 184 8.77 -6.59 7.30
N THR A 185 9.24 -7.73 7.78
CA THR A 185 8.45 -8.76 8.46
C THR A 185 9.14 -9.18 9.74
N ALA A 186 8.36 -9.40 10.81
CA ALA A 186 8.89 -9.89 12.08
C ALA A 186 7.91 -10.87 12.74
N THR A 187 8.46 -11.80 13.52
CA THR A 187 7.65 -12.64 14.43
C THR A 187 7.28 -11.85 15.69
N ILE A 188 6.24 -12.29 16.40
CA ILE A 188 5.85 -11.64 17.67
C ILE A 188 6.98 -11.76 18.69
N ARG A 189 7.69 -12.90 18.71
CA ARG A 189 8.84 -13.12 19.59
C ARG A 189 9.93 -12.09 19.36
N GLU A 190 10.32 -11.87 18.10
CA GLU A 190 11.32 -10.87 17.73
C GLU A 190 10.85 -9.45 18.05
N MET A 191 9.57 -9.13 17.77
CA MET A 191 9.01 -7.82 18.12
C MET A 191 9.06 -7.56 19.62
N ILE A 192 8.61 -8.50 20.45
CA ILE A 192 8.65 -8.37 21.92
C ILE A 192 10.08 -8.23 22.42
N GLU A 193 11.02 -9.01 21.88
CA GLU A 193 12.43 -8.94 22.27
C GLU A 193 13.00 -7.54 22.02
N ILE A 194 12.81 -7.00 20.81
CA ILE A 194 13.26 -5.65 20.45
C ILE A 194 12.57 -4.59 21.32
N LEU A 195 11.25 -4.69 21.51
CA LEU A 195 10.47 -3.71 22.28
C LEU A 195 10.83 -3.72 23.76
N ARG A 196 10.97 -4.91 24.38
CA ARG A 196 11.39 -5.03 25.79
C ARG A 196 12.81 -4.54 25.99
N ARG A 197 13.74 -4.90 25.10
CA ARG A 197 15.13 -4.40 25.14
C ARG A 197 15.18 -2.87 25.06
N THR A 198 14.33 -2.27 24.22
CA THR A 198 14.38 -0.84 23.92
C THR A 198 13.62 0.02 24.94
N TYR A 199 12.43 -0.43 25.39
CA TYR A 199 11.52 0.37 26.21
C TYR A 199 11.35 -0.12 27.65
N CYS A 200 11.67 -1.39 27.94
CA CYS A 200 11.42 -2.02 29.24
C CYS A 200 12.73 -2.52 29.91
N GLY A 201 13.89 -2.06 29.45
CA GLY A 201 15.18 -2.42 30.05
C GLY A 201 15.52 -1.55 31.26
N THR A 202 16.82 -1.38 31.52
CA THR A 202 17.35 -0.46 32.54
C THR A 202 17.36 1.02 32.09
N LEU A 203 16.71 1.29 30.95
CA LEU A 203 16.53 2.61 30.36
C LEU A 203 15.07 2.70 29.91
N ALA A 204 14.39 3.73 30.37
CA ALA A 204 13.04 4.08 29.94
C ALA A 204 13.08 5.36 29.12
N ILE A 205 12.35 5.37 28.00
CA ILE A 205 12.29 6.52 27.10
C ILE A 205 10.84 7.00 27.02
N GLU A 206 10.63 8.25 27.42
CA GLU A 206 9.34 8.93 27.32
C GLU A 206 9.44 10.06 26.31
N PHE A 207 8.86 9.86 25.12
CA PHE A 207 8.95 10.84 24.04
C PHE A 207 7.66 11.03 23.25
N MET A 208 6.67 10.14 23.42
CA MET A 208 5.41 10.21 22.67
C MET A 208 4.56 11.46 22.97
N HIS A 209 4.86 12.18 24.05
CA HIS A 209 4.23 13.45 24.43
C HIS A 209 4.76 14.66 23.62
N ILE A 210 5.91 14.54 22.95
CA ILE A 210 6.47 15.60 22.10
C ILE A 210 5.48 15.93 20.96
N SER A 211 5.24 17.20 20.65
CA SER A 211 4.26 17.53 19.60
C SER A 211 4.85 17.45 18.19
N ASP A 212 6.15 17.74 18.04
CA ASP A 212 6.85 17.77 16.77
C ASP A 212 7.07 16.33 16.21
N PRO A 213 6.54 16.02 15.01
CA PRO A 213 6.78 14.75 14.35
C PRO A 213 8.25 14.49 13.98
N GLU A 214 9.02 15.52 13.63
CA GLU A 214 10.43 15.37 13.22
C GLU A 214 11.29 14.97 14.42
N GLU A 215 11.11 15.63 15.57
CA GLU A 215 11.81 15.27 16.82
C GLU A 215 11.47 13.86 17.28
N LYS A 216 10.20 13.47 17.16
CA LYS A 216 9.73 12.10 17.46
C LYS A 216 10.38 11.07 16.56
N ALA A 217 10.39 11.31 15.25
CA ALA A 217 11.00 10.40 14.27
C ALA A 217 12.50 10.27 14.51
N TRP A 218 13.18 11.38 14.79
CA TRP A 218 14.60 11.40 15.11
C TRP A 218 14.93 10.57 16.36
N LEU A 219 14.15 10.69 17.44
CA LEU A 219 14.32 9.86 18.62
C LEU A 219 14.05 8.38 18.32
N GLN A 220 12.99 8.06 17.57
CA GLN A 220 12.65 6.69 17.18
C GLN A 220 13.81 6.04 16.40
N GLU A 221 14.36 6.69 15.38
CA GLU A 221 15.48 6.18 14.58
C GLU A 221 16.76 5.97 15.42
N ARG A 222 16.93 6.76 16.47
CA ARG A 222 18.10 6.68 17.35
C ARG A 222 18.05 5.45 18.25
N VAL A 223 16.85 5.08 18.72
CA VAL A 223 16.66 4.07 19.79
C VAL A 223 16.14 2.74 19.25
N GLU A 224 15.36 2.76 18.17
CA GLU A 224 14.82 1.55 17.55
C GLU A 224 15.73 1.03 16.44
N GLY A 225 15.91 -0.29 16.41
CA GLY A 225 16.65 -1.00 15.36
C GLY A 225 17.54 -2.11 15.92
N PRO A 226 17.92 -3.11 15.09
CA PRO A 226 18.67 -4.28 15.54
C PRO A 226 20.02 -3.88 16.18
N ASP A 227 20.76 -2.97 15.53
CA ASP A 227 22.13 -2.58 15.92
C ASP A 227 22.20 -1.35 16.84
N LYS A 228 21.08 -0.94 17.45
CA LYS A 228 21.02 0.24 18.34
C LYS A 228 21.27 -0.09 19.81
N GLU A 229 21.75 -1.29 20.11
CA GLU A 229 22.09 -1.68 21.46
C GLU A 229 23.24 -0.84 22.02
N ILE A 230 23.16 -0.51 23.31
CA ILE A 230 24.20 0.27 24.00
C ILE A 230 25.39 -0.65 24.27
N VAL A 231 26.31 -0.74 23.30
CA VAL A 231 27.54 -1.52 23.44
C VAL A 231 28.72 -0.58 23.75
N PHE A 232 29.37 -0.83 24.88
CA PHE A 232 30.61 -0.15 25.25
C PHE A 232 31.83 -1.01 24.93
N THR A 233 32.90 -0.36 24.45
CA THR A 233 34.21 -1.01 24.29
C THR A 233 34.78 -1.42 25.65
N HIS A 234 35.72 -2.36 25.66
CA HIS A 234 36.38 -2.78 26.90
C HIS A 234 37.03 -1.60 27.64
N GLU A 235 37.71 -0.72 26.92
CA GLU A 235 38.30 0.50 27.48
C GLU A 235 37.22 1.47 28.00
N GLY A 236 36.10 1.62 27.29
CA GLY A 236 34.96 2.42 27.74
C GLY A 236 34.39 1.92 29.07
N LYS A 237 34.18 0.60 29.20
CA LYS A 237 33.74 -0.02 30.45
C LYS A 237 34.73 0.21 31.59
N ARG A 238 36.03 0.08 31.31
CA ARG A 238 37.09 0.32 32.30
C ARG A 238 37.13 1.79 32.75
N ALA A 239 36.95 2.74 31.83
CA ALA A 239 36.91 4.16 32.15
C ALA A 239 35.70 4.52 33.01
N ILE A 240 34.51 4.00 32.68
CA ILE A 240 33.29 4.17 33.48
C ILE A 240 33.50 3.61 34.89
N PHE A 241 34.01 2.39 35.00
CA PHE A 241 34.29 1.75 36.29
C PHE A 241 35.31 2.55 37.12
N GLN A 242 36.40 3.01 36.50
CA GLN A 242 37.40 3.81 37.18
C GLN A 242 36.80 5.09 37.77
N LYS A 243 35.93 5.79 37.01
CA LYS A 243 35.27 7.01 37.48
C LYS A 243 34.30 6.75 38.63
N LEU A 244 33.58 5.63 38.59
CA LEU A 244 32.74 5.20 39.72
C LEU A 244 33.59 4.95 40.97
N ALA A 245 34.71 4.21 40.84
CA ALA A 245 35.60 3.91 41.96
C ALA A 245 36.26 5.17 42.55
N GLU A 246 36.64 6.13 41.70
CA GLU A 246 37.15 7.44 42.14
C GLU A 246 36.10 8.22 42.93
N THR A 247 34.84 8.21 42.45
CA THR A 247 33.70 8.88 43.10
C THR A 247 33.42 8.28 44.47
N GLU A 248 33.28 6.95 44.54
CA GLU A 248 33.05 6.23 45.80
C GLU A 248 34.22 6.41 46.78
N GLY A 249 35.46 6.35 46.26
CA GLY A 249 36.67 6.56 47.07
C GLY A 249 36.73 7.95 47.68
N LEU A 250 36.35 8.99 46.92
CA LEU A 250 36.27 10.35 47.41
C LEU A 250 35.20 10.50 48.51
N GLU A 251 34.00 9.95 48.31
CA GLU A 251 32.95 9.96 49.35
C GLU A 251 33.44 9.30 50.64
N LYS A 252 34.05 8.11 50.54
CA LYS A 252 34.57 7.38 51.71
C LYS A 252 35.68 8.15 52.40
N PHE A 253 36.57 8.79 51.65
CA PHE A 253 37.63 9.61 52.21
C PHE A 253 37.08 10.81 52.97
N LEU A 254 36.11 11.52 52.39
CA LEU A 254 35.47 12.66 53.04
C LEU A 254 34.74 12.26 54.32
N ASP A 255 34.10 11.09 54.34
CA ASP A 255 33.45 10.53 55.53
C ASP A 255 34.43 10.33 56.69
N VAL A 256 35.58 9.73 56.41
CA VAL A 256 36.61 9.45 57.41
C VAL A 256 37.31 10.73 57.87
N LYS A 257 37.58 11.67 56.95
CA LYS A 257 38.39 12.85 57.23
C LYS A 257 37.62 13.95 57.95
N TYR A 258 36.34 14.13 57.62
CA TYR A 258 35.50 15.23 58.11
C TYR A 258 34.29 14.70 58.89
N THR A 259 34.56 13.87 59.88
CA THR A 259 33.52 13.30 60.74
C THR A 259 32.73 14.40 61.46
N GLY A 260 31.41 14.25 61.52
CA GLY A 260 30.49 15.19 62.20
C GLY A 260 30.13 16.45 61.41
N THR A 261 30.69 16.66 60.21
CA THR A 261 30.28 17.76 59.33
C THR A 261 29.10 17.34 58.47
N LYS A 262 28.07 18.20 58.36
CA LYS A 262 26.93 17.93 57.47
C LYS A 262 27.40 17.95 56.01
N ARG A 263 27.43 16.79 55.38
CA ARG A 263 27.73 16.61 53.96
C ARG A 263 26.50 16.15 53.21
N PHE A 264 26.41 16.57 51.95
CA PHE A 264 25.37 16.12 51.03
C PHE A 264 26.02 15.19 50.00
N GLY A 265 26.45 14.03 50.49
CA GLY A 265 27.16 13.05 49.67
C GLY A 265 26.30 12.51 48.52
N LEU A 266 26.98 11.96 47.53
CA LEU A 266 26.38 11.35 46.35
C LEU A 266 26.20 9.82 46.50
N ASP A 267 26.04 9.34 47.74
CA ASP A 267 25.82 7.91 48.01
C ASP A 267 24.55 7.40 47.31
N GLY A 268 24.67 6.33 46.54
CA GLY A 268 23.64 5.75 45.68
C GLY A 268 23.34 6.55 44.41
N GLY A 269 24.08 7.63 44.14
CA GLY A 269 23.95 8.49 42.95
C GLY A 269 25.25 8.62 42.16
N GLU A 270 26.25 7.77 42.42
CA GLU A 270 27.62 7.88 41.91
C GLU A 270 27.67 7.82 40.39
N ALA A 271 26.68 7.17 39.76
CA ALA A 271 26.51 7.09 38.31
C ALA A 271 26.35 8.46 37.63
N VAL A 272 25.98 9.51 38.36
CA VAL A 272 25.90 10.89 37.84
C VAL A 272 27.26 11.39 37.38
N VAL A 273 28.35 11.05 38.06
CA VAL A 273 29.70 11.52 37.71
C VAL A 273 30.17 11.00 36.33
N PRO A 274 30.18 9.68 36.05
CA PRO A 274 30.53 9.20 34.71
C PRO A 274 29.52 9.66 33.65
N ALA A 275 28.23 9.85 34.00
CA ALA A 275 27.24 10.38 33.06
C ALA A 275 27.58 11.82 32.64
N LEU A 276 27.86 12.72 33.60
CA LEU A 276 28.30 14.09 33.32
C LEU A 276 29.61 14.12 32.53
N GLU A 277 30.56 13.26 32.88
CA GLU A 277 31.82 13.16 32.13
C GLU A 277 31.58 12.79 30.67
N GLN A 278 30.64 11.87 30.39
CA GLN A 278 30.27 11.52 29.01
C GLN A 278 29.57 12.67 28.28
N ILE A 279 28.70 13.42 28.95
CA ILE A 279 28.07 14.62 28.38
C ILE A 279 29.14 15.65 27.97
N ILE A 280 30.11 15.90 28.85
CA ILE A 280 31.21 16.84 28.60
C ILE A 280 32.09 16.36 27.44
N LYS A 281 32.51 15.08 27.45
CA LYS A 281 33.32 14.48 26.36
C LYS A 281 32.59 14.55 25.02
N ARG A 282 31.30 14.19 25.00
CA ARG A 282 30.48 14.24 23.79
C ARG A 282 30.29 15.67 23.32
N GLY A 283 30.00 16.61 24.21
CA GLY A 283 29.87 18.03 23.90
C GLY A 283 31.15 18.62 23.30
N GLY A 284 32.30 18.33 23.91
CA GLY A 284 33.61 18.73 23.40
C GLY A 284 33.88 18.20 21.99
N ASN A 285 33.56 16.93 21.72
CA ASN A 285 33.68 16.33 20.38
C ASN A 285 32.74 16.98 19.35
N LEU A 286 31.61 17.54 19.79
CA LEU A 286 30.67 18.28 18.95
C LEU A 286 31.06 19.78 18.81
N GLY A 287 32.15 20.22 19.42
CA GLY A 287 32.67 21.58 19.31
C GLY A 287 32.20 22.56 20.39
N VAL A 288 31.56 22.07 21.46
CA VAL A 288 31.19 22.90 22.62
C VAL A 288 32.46 23.39 23.32
N ARG A 289 32.54 24.71 23.58
CA ARG A 289 33.70 25.36 24.21
C ARG A 289 33.53 25.64 25.69
N GLU A 290 32.30 25.83 26.13
CA GLU A 290 31.96 26.19 27.49
C GLU A 290 30.70 25.44 27.92
N ILE A 291 30.70 24.92 29.14
CA ILE A 291 29.57 24.22 29.76
C ILE A 291 29.34 24.88 31.12
N VAL A 292 28.15 25.44 31.31
CA VAL A 292 27.73 26.02 32.59
C VAL A 292 26.79 25.03 33.28
N LEU A 293 27.15 24.60 34.49
CA LEU A 293 26.39 23.62 35.27
C LEU A 293 25.68 24.31 36.45
N GLY A 294 24.36 24.16 36.53
CA GLY A 294 23.59 24.51 37.72
C GLY A 294 23.12 23.23 38.42
N MET A 295 23.46 23.06 39.69
CA MET A 295 23.14 21.85 40.45
C MET A 295 22.71 22.15 41.90
N PRO A 296 21.86 21.30 42.52
CA PRO A 296 21.52 21.40 43.93
C PRO A 296 22.72 20.98 44.82
N HIS A 297 22.51 21.01 46.14
CA HIS A 297 23.57 20.72 47.13
C HIS A 297 24.09 19.28 47.11
N ARG A 298 23.32 18.29 46.64
CA ARG A 298 23.71 16.87 46.63
C ARG A 298 24.79 16.61 45.56
N GLY A 299 25.92 16.06 45.98
CA GLY A 299 27.05 15.78 45.09
C GLY A 299 27.80 17.03 44.62
N ALA A 300 27.48 18.22 45.12
CA ALA A 300 28.13 19.48 44.71
C ALA A 300 29.62 19.55 45.04
N SER A 301 30.08 18.76 46.03
CA SER A 301 31.51 18.61 46.34
C SER A 301 32.25 17.67 45.38
N MET A 302 31.55 17.04 44.44
CA MET A 302 32.08 16.01 43.55
C MET A 302 32.06 16.40 42.06
N CYS A 303 31.22 17.37 41.69
CA CYS A 303 31.16 17.94 40.34
C CYS A 303 32.12 19.11 40.19
#